data_AF-A0A925W2T8-F1
#
_entry.id   AF-A0A925W2T8-F1
#
_cell.length_a   1.000
_cell.length_b   1.000
_cell.length_c   1.000
_cell.angle_alpha   90.00
_cell.angle_beta   90.00
_cell.angle_gamma   90.00
#
_symmetry.space_group_name_H-M   'P 1'
#
loop_
_entity.id
_entity.type
_entity.pdbx_description
1 polymer ?
#
loop_
_entity_poly.entity_id
_entity_poly.type
_entity_poly.pdbx_seq_one_letter_code
_entity_poly.pdbx_strand_id
1 'polypeptide(L)' 'HEGWPAPVEFMHHCSTKWAVFLLSAKALVETGKGAPEPHDTKIDNWN' A
#
# COMPACT_ATOMS: atom_id res chain seq x y z
N HIS A 1 -9.47 19.73 -14.36
CA HIS A 1 -9.60 18.50 -13.56
C HIS A 1 -11.09 18.30 -13.25
N GLU A 2 -11.91 18.07 -14.28
CA GLU A 2 -13.37 17.95 -14.15
C GLU A 2 -13.79 16.71 -14.93
N GLY A 3 -14.27 15.68 -14.23
CA GLY A 3 -14.65 14.39 -14.83
C GLY A 3 -14.19 13.14 -14.10
N TRP A 4 -13.57 13.25 -12.91
CA TRP A 4 -13.36 12.06 -12.08
C TRP A 4 -14.71 11.60 -11.51
N PRO A 5 -15.15 10.36 -11.80
CA PRO A 5 -16.36 9.82 -11.20
C PRO A 5 -16.19 9.70 -9.69
N ALA A 6 -17.28 9.87 -8.95
CA ALA A 6 -17.28 9.77 -7.49
C ALA A 6 -16.64 8.44 -7.04
N PRO A 7 -15.90 8.43 -5.90
CA PRO A 7 -15.31 7.21 -5.38
C PRO A 7 -16.36 6.10 -5.24
N VAL A 8 -16.10 4.96 -5.89
CA VAL A 8 -16.98 3.77 -5.87
C VAL A 8 -16.41 2.72 -4.95
N GLU A 9 -17.27 1.84 -4.42
CA GLU A 9 -16.92 0.82 -3.40
C GLU A 9 -15.75 -0.09 -3.83
N PHE A 10 -15.56 -0.30 -5.13
CA PHE A 10 -14.45 -1.07 -5.69
C PHE A 10 -13.06 -0.39 -5.56
N MET A 11 -13.00 0.95 -5.36
CA MET A 11 -11.72 1.64 -5.13
C MET A 11 -11.05 1.23 -3.81
N HIS A 12 -11.81 0.67 -2.86
CA HIS A 12 -11.28 0.23 -1.58
C HIS A 12 -10.64 -1.17 -1.62
N HIS A 13 -10.91 -1.95 -2.67
CA HIS A 13 -10.59 -3.39 -2.69
C HIS A 13 -9.13 -3.72 -3.09
N CYS A 14 -8.35 -2.75 -3.58
CA CYS A 14 -6.97 -3.00 -4.03
C CYS A 14 -5.91 -2.02 -3.49
N SER A 15 -6.16 -1.35 -2.36
CA SER A 15 -5.29 -0.27 -1.86
C SER A 15 -4.15 -0.70 -0.93
N THR A 16 -4.27 -1.85 -0.26
CA THR A 16 -3.31 -2.24 0.79
C THR A 16 -1.94 -2.64 0.24
N LYS A 17 -1.87 -3.35 -0.91
CA LYS A 17 -0.58 -3.81 -1.45
C LYS A 17 0.33 -2.66 -1.90
N TRP A 18 -0.25 -1.57 -2.40
CA TRP A 18 0.52 -0.36 -2.73
C TRP A 18 1.05 0.35 -1.48
N ALA A 19 0.26 0.41 -0.40
CA ALA A 19 0.72 0.96 0.87
C ALA A 19 1.91 0.15 1.43
N VAL A 20 1.84 -1.18 1.37
CA VAL A 20 2.92 -2.08 1.78
C VAL A 20 4.18 -1.87 0.94
N PHE A 21 4.04 -1.74 -0.38
CA PHE A 21 5.17 -1.43 -1.27
C PHE A 21 5.84 -0.09 -0.91
N LEU A 22 5.06 0.96 -0.68
CA LEU A 22 5.58 2.29 -0.33
C LEU A 22 6.28 2.29 1.04
N LEU A 23 5.77 1.53 2.02
CA LEU A 23 6.43 1.33 3.31
C LEU A 23 7.80 0.66 3.16
N SER A 24 7.87 -0.39 2.34
CA SER A 24 9.13 -1.08 2.03
C SER A 24 10.13 -0.16 1.33
N ALA A 25 9.66 0.67 0.38
CA ALA A 25 10.49 1.65 -0.32
C ALA A 25 11.03 2.74 0.61
N LYS A 26 10.20 3.23 1.55
CA LYS A 26 10.63 4.18 2.59
C LYS A 26 11.76 3.59 3.45
N ALA A 27 11.56 2.37 3.98
CA ALA A 27 12.55 1.70 4.82
C ALA A 27 13.89 1.50 4.09
N LEU A 28 13.85 1.18 2.80
CA LEU A 28 15.04 1.07 1.96
C LEU A 28 15.83 2.38 1.88
N VAL A 29 15.13 3.51 1.68
CA VAL A 29 15.77 4.84 1.60
C VAL A 29 16.31 5.27 2.96
N GLU A 30 15.61 4.99 4.05
CA GLU A 30 15.99 5.44 5.39
C GLU A 30 17.09 4.58 6.03
N THR A 31 17.11 3.28 5.77
CA THR A 31 17.95 2.32 6.51
C THR A 31 18.83 1.44 5.62
N GLY A 32 18.67 1.53 4.30
CA GLY A 32 19.30 0.64 3.34
C GLY A 32 18.67 -0.75 3.25
N LYS A 33 17.55 -1.01 3.94
CA LYS A 33 16.86 -2.31 3.95
C LYS A 33 15.35 -2.14 3.77
N GLY A 34 14.80 -2.74 2.71
CA GLY A 34 13.35 -2.86 2.50
C GLY A 34 12.77 -4.16 3.08
N ALA A 35 11.46 -4.32 2.96
CA ALA A 35 10.71 -5.50 3.38
C ALA A 35 9.78 -5.99 2.24
N PRO A 36 10.33 -6.62 1.17
CA PRO A 36 9.54 -7.20 0.09
C PRO A 36 8.89 -8.53 0.51
N GLU A 37 7.84 -8.93 -0.21
CA GLU A 37 7.17 -10.24 -0.06
C GLU A 37 8.20 -11.38 -0.14
N PRO A 38 8.20 -12.37 0.79
CA PRO A 38 7.20 -12.69 1.82
C PRO A 38 7.42 -12.04 3.21
N HIS A 39 8.38 -11.13 3.34
CA HIS A 39 8.69 -10.43 4.59
C HIS A 39 8.00 -9.07 4.71
N ASP A 40 7.06 -8.79 3.81
CA ASP A 40 6.33 -7.53 3.80
C ASP A 40 5.41 -7.42 5.02
N THR A 41 5.16 -6.17 5.43
CA THR A 41 4.24 -5.91 6.54
C THR A 41 2.84 -6.34 6.12
N LYS A 42 2.37 -7.45 6.69
CA LYS A 42 0.98 -7.89 6.52
C LYS A 42 0.07 -6.92 7.24
N ILE A 43 -0.66 -6.14 6.45
CA ILE A 43 -1.76 -5.32 6.93
C ILE A 43 -3.02 -6.16 6.68
N ASP A 44 -3.33 -7.05 7.62
CA ASP A 44 -4.60 -7.77 7.61
C ASP A 44 -5.71 -6.87 8.17
N ASN A 45 -6.88 -6.93 7.53
CA ASN A 45 -8.06 -6.21 7.99
C ASN A 45 -8.77 -7.06 9.05
N TRP A 46 -8.45 -6.84 10.32
CA TRP A 46 -9.33 -7.21 11.42
C TRP A 46 -9.45 -6.08 12.46
N ASN A 47 -10.30 -5.11 12.16
CA ASN A 47 -11.48 -4.78 12.97
C ASN A 47 -12.53 -4.11 12.07
#